data_AF-A0A2V4A4B6-F1
#
_entry.id   AF-A0A2V4A4B6-F1
#
_cell.length_a   1.000
_cell.length_b   1.000
_cell.length_c   1.000
_cell.angle_alpha   90.00
_cell.angle_beta   90.00
_cell.angle_gamma   90.00
#
_symmetry.space_group_name_H-M   'P 1'
#
loop_
_entity.id
_entity.type
_entity.pdbx_description
1 polymer ?
#
loop_
_entity_poly.entity_id
_entity_poly.type
_entity_poly.pdbx_seq_one_letter_code
_entity_poly.pdbx_strand_id
1 'polypeptide(L)'
;MQKSKFVHLITILATLLCFVSCEYDTVEFDEVVIPPEQEVSFSDDIIPIFTSNCTQCHDGGIDPDLRASNAYNSLVNGGYINNENPSNSEIYTILLEGSHSTRASANEKQLILEWITRGANND
;
A
#
# COMPACT_ATOMS: atom_id res chain seq x y z
N MET A 1 7.27 1.77 -63.25
CA MET A 1 7.55 2.67 -62.09
C MET A 1 6.75 2.37 -60.82
N GLN A 2 5.79 1.43 -60.80
CA GLN A 2 5.00 1.11 -59.59
C GLN A 2 5.62 0.08 -58.65
N LYS A 3 6.47 -0.83 -59.15
CA LYS A 3 7.07 -1.92 -58.33
C LYS A 3 8.02 -1.41 -57.25
N SER A 4 8.85 -0.40 -57.52
CA SER A 4 9.77 0.15 -56.50
C SER A 4 9.01 0.91 -55.41
N LYS A 5 7.93 1.63 -55.76
CA LYS A 5 7.06 2.32 -54.79
C LYS A 5 6.37 1.33 -53.85
N PHE A 6 5.96 0.17 -54.36
CA PHE A 6 5.36 -0.90 -53.57
C PHE A 6 6.37 -1.55 -52.60
N VAL A 7 7.61 -1.77 -53.07
CA VAL A 7 8.70 -2.27 -52.21
C VAL A 7 9.01 -1.27 -51.10
N HIS A 8 9.10 0.02 -51.39
CA HIS A 8 9.38 1.05 -50.36
C HIS A 8 8.23 1.15 -49.36
N LEU A 9 6.97 1.04 -49.82
CA LEU A 9 5.80 1.03 -48.94
C LEU A 9 5.82 -0.18 -47.98
N ILE A 10 6.18 -1.37 -48.48
CA ILE A 10 6.33 -2.58 -47.66
C ILE A 10 7.48 -2.42 -46.66
N THR A 11 8.63 -1.87 -47.07
CA THR A 11 9.77 -1.66 -46.16
C THR A 11 9.44 -0.65 -45.06
N ILE A 12 8.73 0.44 -45.37
CA ILE A 12 8.30 1.43 -44.38
C ILE A 12 7.30 0.82 -43.39
N LEU A 13 6.31 0.07 -43.89
CA LEU A 13 5.31 -0.61 -43.05
C LEU A 13 5.95 -1.65 -42.13
N ALA A 14 6.89 -2.45 -42.64
CA ALA A 14 7.63 -3.43 -41.86
C ALA A 14 8.50 -2.79 -40.77
N THR A 15 9.08 -1.62 -41.05
CA THR A 15 9.90 -0.88 -40.06
C THR A 15 9.04 -0.28 -38.95
N LEU A 16 7.83 0.18 -39.27
CA LEU A 16 6.87 0.70 -38.28
C LEU A 16 6.34 -0.37 -37.32
N LEU A 17 6.18 -1.60 -37.79
CA LEU A 17 5.73 -2.74 -36.98
C LEU A 17 6.75 -3.17 -35.91
N CYS A 18 8.03 -2.84 -36.07
CA CYS A 18 9.08 -3.19 -35.11
C CYS A 18 9.09 -2.30 -33.84
N PHE A 19 8.42 -1.15 -33.84
CA PHE A 19 8.41 -0.23 -32.69
C PHE A 19 7.25 -0.46 -31.70
N VAL A 20 6.33 -1.38 -32.00
CA VAL A 20 5.14 -1.66 -31.18
C VAL A 20 5.38 -2.79 -30.15
N SER A 21 6.54 -3.46 -30.20
CA SER A 21 6.86 -4.62 -29.34
C SER A 21 7.42 -4.27 -27.96
N CYS A 22 7.34 -2.99 -27.52
CA CYS A 22 7.57 -2.67 -26.12
C CYS A 22 6.32 -3.04 -25.32
N GLU A 23 6.27 -4.27 -24.85
CA GLU A 23 5.28 -4.71 -23.87
C GLU A 23 5.83 -4.31 -22.49
N TYR A 24 5.08 -3.49 -21.75
CA TYR A 24 5.39 -3.24 -20.35
C TYR A 24 4.99 -4.48 -19.57
N ASP A 25 5.97 -5.16 -18.98
CA ASP A 25 5.71 -6.24 -18.05
C ASP A 25 5.07 -5.60 -16.81
N THR A 26 3.76 -5.79 -16.65
CA THR A 26 3.07 -5.42 -15.41
C THR A 26 3.55 -6.40 -14.36
N VAL A 27 4.35 -5.92 -13.41
CA VAL A 27 4.66 -6.69 -12.20
C VAL A 27 3.34 -6.87 -11.47
N GLU A 28 2.71 -8.04 -11.60
CA GLU A 28 1.64 -8.45 -10.72
C GLU A 28 2.27 -8.64 -9.34
N PHE A 29 2.09 -7.63 -8.48
CA PHE A 29 2.41 -7.79 -7.07
C PHE A 29 1.37 -8.73 -6.49
N ASP A 30 1.81 -9.90 -6.02
CA ASP A 30 0.96 -10.81 -5.28
C ASP A 30 0.26 -10.01 -4.18
N GLU A 31 -1.08 -10.00 -4.20
CA GLU A 31 -1.85 -9.41 -3.10
C GLU A 31 -1.44 -10.15 -1.82
N VAL A 32 -0.91 -9.41 -0.86
CA VAL A 32 -0.63 -9.99 0.46
C VAL A 32 -1.98 -10.26 1.09
N VAL A 33 -2.34 -11.53 1.25
CA VAL A 33 -3.59 -11.96 1.90
C VAL A 33 -3.23 -12.49 3.27
N ILE A 34 -3.76 -11.86 4.32
CA ILE A 34 -3.67 -12.38 5.69
C ILE A 34 -4.74 -13.47 5.86
N PRO A 35 -4.36 -14.72 6.17
CA PRO A 35 -5.33 -15.79 6.30
C PRO A 35 -6.36 -15.50 7.41
N PRO A 36 -7.63 -15.91 7.22
CA PRO A 36 -8.68 -15.65 8.20
C PRO A 36 -8.45 -16.32 9.56
N GLU A 37 -7.71 -17.43 9.59
CA GLU A 37 -7.32 -18.16 10.80
C GLU A 37 -6.08 -17.59 11.50
N GLN A 38 -5.30 -16.75 10.83
CA GLN A 38 -4.17 -16.07 11.47
C GLN A 38 -4.72 -15.05 12.46
N GLU A 39 -4.31 -15.12 13.72
CA GLU A 39 -4.63 -14.09 14.71
C GLU A 39 -3.93 -12.78 14.33
N VAL A 40 -4.63 -11.66 14.48
CA VAL A 40 -4.09 -10.31 14.24
C VAL A 40 -4.37 -9.50 15.50
N SER A 41 -3.32 -9.24 16.28
CA SER A 41 -3.39 -8.54 17.55
C SER A 41 -2.81 -7.13 17.44
N PHE A 42 -3.42 -6.18 18.14
CA PHE A 42 -2.88 -4.83 18.21
C PHE A 42 -1.49 -4.81 18.87
N SER A 43 -1.34 -5.49 20.00
CA SER A 43 -0.10 -5.47 20.78
C SER A 43 1.04 -6.23 20.12
N ASP A 44 0.76 -7.38 19.50
CA ASP A 44 1.79 -8.25 18.93
C ASP A 44 2.08 -7.96 17.44
N ASP A 45 1.12 -7.47 16.65
CA ASP A 45 1.32 -7.22 15.22
C ASP A 45 1.40 -5.74 14.87
N ILE A 46 0.56 -4.89 15.47
CA ILE A 46 0.44 -3.48 15.06
C ILE A 46 1.44 -2.57 15.78
N ILE A 47 1.63 -2.74 17.10
CA ILE A 47 2.60 -1.95 17.86
C ILE A 47 4.04 -2.10 17.37
N PRO A 48 4.55 -3.30 16.99
CA PRO A 48 5.89 -3.42 16.45
C PRO A 48 6.10 -2.65 15.14
N ILE A 49 5.06 -2.57 14.29
CA ILE A 49 5.09 -1.76 13.06
C ILE A 49 5.27 -0.28 13.43
N PHE A 50 4.45 0.23 14.34
CA PHE A 50 4.56 1.63 14.76
C PHE A 50 5.89 1.94 15.43
N THR A 51 6.35 1.07 16.31
CA THR A 51 7.62 1.23 17.03
C THR A 51 8.81 1.25 16.09
N SER A 52 8.79 0.43 15.03
CA SER A 52 9.88 0.34 14.07
C SER A 52 9.89 1.51 13.08
N ASN A 53 8.70 1.96 12.68
CA ASN A 53 8.57 2.77 11.47
C ASN A 53 8.05 4.20 11.71
N CYS A 54 7.31 4.43 12.81
CA CYS A 54 6.47 5.62 12.97
C CYS A 54 6.85 6.46 14.20
N THR A 55 7.22 5.82 15.31
CA THR A 55 7.50 6.51 16.60
C THR A 55 8.75 7.37 16.58
N GLN A 56 9.54 7.40 15.50
CA GLN A 56 10.60 8.41 15.36
C GLN A 56 10.03 9.83 15.22
N CYS A 57 8.85 9.95 14.61
CA CYS A 57 8.16 11.23 14.44
C CYS A 57 6.91 11.30 15.33
N HIS A 58 6.15 10.21 15.42
CA HIS A 58 4.91 10.09 16.18
C HIS A 58 5.17 9.60 17.62
N ASP A 59 6.06 10.28 18.34
CA ASP A 59 6.47 9.96 19.72
C ASP A 59 5.68 10.71 20.79
N GLY A 60 4.55 11.32 20.41
CA GLY A 60 3.78 12.25 21.23
C GLY A 60 4.14 13.73 21.04
N GLY A 61 5.15 14.04 20.22
CA GLY A 61 5.41 15.41 19.75
C GLY A 61 4.47 15.88 18.63
N ILE A 62 3.93 14.94 17.85
CA ILE A 62 2.91 15.17 16.82
C ILE A 62 1.82 14.12 16.93
N ASP A 63 0.59 14.48 16.54
CA ASP A 63 -0.54 13.56 16.51
C ASP A 63 -0.56 12.71 15.23
N PRO A 64 -1.03 11.44 15.30
CA PRO A 64 -1.32 10.69 16.52
C PRO A 64 -0.03 10.32 17.27
N ASP A 65 -0.12 10.15 18.59
CA ASP A 65 0.93 9.52 19.40
C ASP A 65 0.88 8.00 19.20
N LEU A 66 1.87 7.45 18.50
CA LEU A 66 1.94 6.03 18.15
C LEU A 66 2.82 5.20 19.09
N ARG A 67 3.25 5.76 20.23
CA ARG A 67 3.92 4.97 21.27
C ARG A 67 2.95 3.93 21.82
N ALA A 68 3.47 2.74 22.15
CA ALA A 68 2.67 1.60 22.60
C ALA A 68 1.64 1.93 23.70
N SER A 69 1.99 2.82 24.64
CA SER A 69 1.10 3.22 25.74
C SER A 69 -0.11 4.05 25.31
N ASN A 70 -0.05 4.73 24.16
CA ASN A 70 -1.05 5.71 23.73
C ASN A 70 -1.69 5.37 22.37
N ALA A 71 -0.99 4.62 21.52
CA ALA A 71 -1.36 4.37 20.12
C ALA A 71 -2.82 3.99 19.94
N TYR A 72 -3.33 3.02 20.71
CA TYR A 72 -4.72 2.57 20.58
C TYR A 72 -5.71 3.72 20.81
N ASN A 73 -5.56 4.42 21.95
CA ASN A 73 -6.45 5.52 22.32
C ASN A 73 -6.31 6.70 21.36
N SER A 74 -5.09 7.00 20.89
CA SER A 74 -4.85 8.06 19.92
C SER A 74 -5.51 7.76 18.58
N LEU A 75 -5.45 6.52 18.10
CA LEU A 75 -6.07 6.11 16.84
C LEU A 75 -7.60 6.10 16.92
N VAL A 76 -8.16 5.44 17.93
CA VAL A 76 -9.61 5.25 18.07
C VAL A 76 -10.31 6.56 18.43
N ASN A 77 -9.77 7.35 19.36
CA ASN A 77 -10.41 8.60 19.77
C ASN A 77 -10.05 9.79 18.86
N GLY A 78 -8.96 9.70 18.10
CA GLY A 78 -8.51 10.73 17.17
C GLY A 78 -9.22 10.74 15.82
N GLY A 79 -10.07 9.74 15.55
CA GLY A 79 -10.81 9.64 14.28
C GLY A 79 -9.99 9.10 13.12
N TYR A 80 -8.86 8.44 13.38
CA TYR A 80 -7.97 7.89 12.35
C TYR A 80 -8.45 6.55 11.79
N ILE A 81 -9.44 5.93 12.42
CA ILE A 81 -10.00 4.61 12.08
C ILE A 81 -11.44 4.76 11.63
N ASN A 82 -11.75 4.12 10.49
CA ASN A 82 -13.11 3.97 9.99
C ASN A 82 -13.48 2.48 9.95
N ASN A 83 -14.20 2.00 10.97
CA ASN A 83 -14.63 0.61 11.05
C ASN A 83 -15.71 0.23 10.02
N GLU A 84 -16.45 1.20 9.49
CA GLU A 84 -17.46 0.94 8.44
C GLU A 84 -16.81 0.80 7.06
N ASN A 85 -15.70 1.50 6.83
CA ASN A 85 -14.90 1.42 5.61
C ASN A 85 -13.40 1.42 5.96
N PRO A 86 -12.85 0.25 6.32
CA PRO A 86 -11.45 0.10 6.75
C PRO A 86 -10.43 0.71 5.78
N SER A 87 -10.62 0.51 4.48
CA SER A 87 -9.76 1.06 3.43
C SER A 87 -9.76 2.59 3.34
N ASN A 88 -10.75 3.27 3.94
CA ASN A 88 -10.81 4.73 4.01
C ASN A 88 -10.30 5.28 5.35
N SER A 89 -9.79 4.45 6.24
CA SER A 89 -9.17 4.90 7.50
C SER A 89 -7.94 5.75 7.20
N GLU A 90 -7.80 6.91 7.84
CA GLU A 90 -6.68 7.83 7.61
C GLU A 90 -5.33 7.16 7.90
N ILE A 91 -5.25 6.34 8.96
CA ILE A 91 -4.03 5.59 9.31
C ILE A 91 -3.60 4.61 8.21
N TYR A 92 -4.53 4.16 7.36
CA TYR A 92 -4.24 3.27 6.23
C TYR A 92 -3.99 4.05 4.94
N THR A 93 -4.85 5.01 4.60
CA THR A 93 -4.74 5.75 3.33
C THR A 93 -3.46 6.58 3.24
N ILE A 94 -2.98 7.13 4.36
CA ILE A 94 -1.71 7.85 4.40
C ILE A 94 -0.52 6.96 3.99
N LEU A 95 -0.60 5.64 4.20
CA LEU A 95 0.45 4.68 3.84
C LEU A 95 0.46 4.34 2.34
N LEU A 96 -0.52 4.79 1.57
CA LEU A 96 -0.63 4.47 0.15
C LEU A 96 0.16 5.44 -0.74
N GLU A 97 0.33 6.69 -0.30
CA GLU A 97 0.94 7.75 -1.10
C GLU A 97 1.79 8.73 -0.27
N GLY A 98 2.47 9.65 -0.95
CA GLY A 98 3.27 10.69 -0.30
C GLY A 98 4.46 10.17 0.52
N SER A 99 4.84 10.92 1.55
CA SER A 99 6.03 10.66 2.38
C SER A 99 5.92 9.44 3.29
N HIS A 100 4.71 8.92 3.51
CA HIS A 100 4.44 7.74 4.34
C HIS A 100 4.38 6.45 3.52
N SER A 101 4.28 6.54 2.19
CA SER A 101 4.16 5.38 1.29
C SER A 101 5.26 4.33 1.42
N THR A 102 6.46 4.71 1.86
CA THR A 102 7.60 3.83 2.03
C THR A 102 7.88 3.46 3.49
N ARG A 103 7.05 3.92 4.44
CA ARG A 103 7.25 3.69 5.88
C ARG A 103 6.83 2.30 6.34
N ALA A 104 5.94 1.65 5.60
CA ALA A 104 5.51 0.29 5.86
C ALA A 104 5.65 -0.53 4.57
N SER A 105 6.05 -1.78 4.70
CA SER A 105 6.00 -2.77 3.63
C SER A 105 4.56 -3.10 3.24
N ALA A 106 4.36 -3.74 2.08
CA ALA A 106 3.02 -4.17 1.65
C ALA A 106 2.35 -5.08 2.70
N ASN A 107 3.11 -5.97 3.34
CA ASN A 107 2.59 -6.86 4.37
C ASN A 107 2.17 -6.10 5.64
N GLU A 108 2.95 -5.13 6.09
CA GLU A 108 2.60 -4.31 7.27
C GLU A 108 1.37 -3.44 7.00
N LYS A 109 1.25 -2.87 5.79
CA LYS A 109 0.04 -2.14 5.38
C LYS A 109 -1.19 -3.05 5.40
N GLN A 110 -1.05 -4.27 4.89
CA GLN A 110 -2.14 -5.25 4.91
C GLN A 110 -2.51 -5.65 6.35
N LEU A 111 -1.53 -5.88 7.24
CA LEU A 111 -1.81 -6.19 8.65
C LEU A 111 -2.60 -5.06 9.33
N ILE A 112 -2.24 -3.80 9.09
CA ILE A 112 -2.99 -2.64 9.61
C ILE A 112 -4.42 -2.63 9.06
N LEU A 113 -4.59 -2.82 7.75
CA LEU A 113 -5.92 -2.88 7.14
C LEU A 113 -6.75 -4.03 7.71
N GLU A 114 -6.15 -5.21 7.87
CA GLU A 114 -6.81 -6.41 8.37
C GLU A 114 -7.23 -6.22 9.83
N TRP A 115 -6.36 -5.66 10.67
CA TRP A 115 -6.69 -5.31 12.05
C TRP A 115 -7.91 -4.38 12.13
N ILE A 116 -7.97 -3.34 11.30
CA ILE A 116 -9.13 -2.44 11.24
C ILE A 116 -10.37 -3.19 10.75
N THR A 117 -10.22 -4.03 9.72
CA THR A 117 -11.30 -4.83 9.16
C THR A 117 -11.90 -5.79 10.19
N ARG A 118 -11.09 -6.28 11.14
CA ARG A 118 -11.51 -7.13 12.25
C ARG A 118 -12.02 -6.38 13.48
N GLY A 119 -12.23 -5.06 13.35
CA GLY A 119 -12.85 -4.22 14.37
C GLY A 119 -11.89 -3.41 15.22
N ALA A 120 -10.59 -3.40 14.88
CA ALA A 120 -9.56 -2.62 15.56
C ALA A 120 -9.56 -2.83 17.08
N ASN A 121 -9.51 -4.08 17.54
CA ASN A 121 -9.52 -4.40 18.98
C ASN A 121 -8.17 -4.08 19.64
N ASN A 122 -8.17 -3.90 20.96
CA ASN A 122 -6.96 -3.67 21.77
C ASN A 122 -6.52 -4.96 22.49
N ASP A 123 -6.11 -5.95 21.71
CA ASP A 123 -5.66 -7.28 22.16
C ASP A 123 -4.14 -7.42 22.16
#